data_AF-A0A7W9W8G6-F1
#
_entry.id   AF-A0A7W9W8G6-F1
#
_cell.length_a   1.000
_cell.length_b   1.000
_cell.length_c   1.000
_cell.angle_alpha   90.00
_cell.angle_beta   90.00
_cell.angle_gamma   90.00
#
_symmetry.space_group_name_H-M   'P 1'
#
loop_
_entity.id
_entity.type
_entity.pdbx_description
1 polymer ?
#
loop_
_entity_poly.entity_id
_entity_poly.type
_entity_poly.pdbx_seq_one_letter_code
_entity_poly.pdbx_strand_id
1 'polypeptide(L)'
;MKPLSINQALDQLDSLAGTEVIVYGQLGFEFEHVALYHLPKAERRGEIESSLWISVGTGSLGFDRDVCRRWHGKTVRIEGKLLKPSPFFGGCGHGSLWPAEILARTIQRYQQHPEP
;
A
#
# COMPACT_ATOMS: atom_id res chain seq x y z
N MET A 1 0.73 12.33 11.56
CA MET A 1 1.51 12.30 10.31
C MET A 1 0.59 12.63 9.15
N LYS A 2 1.06 13.38 8.15
CA LYS A 2 0.28 13.68 6.93
C LYS A 2 0.27 12.44 6.02
N PRO A 3 -0.89 12.00 5.51
CA PRO A 3 -0.95 10.90 4.54
C PRO A 3 -0.20 11.24 3.26
N LEU A 4 0.57 10.27 2.76
CA LEU A 4 1.25 10.32 1.47
C LEU A 4 0.38 9.64 0.41
N SER A 5 0.42 10.17 -0.81
CA SER A 5 0.02 9.38 -1.98
C SER A 5 1.04 8.28 -2.25
N ILE A 6 0.66 7.29 -3.06
CA ILE A 6 1.57 6.19 -3.37
C ILE A 6 2.80 6.67 -4.14
N ASN A 7 2.59 7.50 -5.16
CA ASN A 7 3.72 8.05 -5.92
C ASN A 7 4.68 8.83 -5.01
N GLN A 8 4.17 9.62 -4.06
CA GLN A 8 5.03 10.32 -3.08
C GLN A 8 5.81 9.37 -2.17
N ALA A 9 5.19 8.28 -1.72
CA ALA A 9 5.86 7.27 -0.90
C ALA A 9 6.96 6.54 -1.70
N LEU A 10 6.71 6.25 -2.98
CA LEU A 10 7.67 5.63 -3.88
C LEU A 10 8.83 6.57 -4.25
N ASP A 11 8.54 7.83 -4.56
CA ASP A 11 9.55 8.84 -4.90
C ASP A 11 10.50 9.11 -3.72
N GLN A 12 10.01 8.95 -2.49
CA GLN A 12 10.78 9.14 -1.25
C GLN A 12 11.20 7.82 -0.61
N LEU A 13 11.04 6.68 -1.29
CA LEU A 13 11.25 5.35 -0.72
C LEU A 13 12.62 5.19 -0.06
N ASP A 14 13.66 5.75 -0.67
CA ASP A 14 15.01 5.68 -0.12
C ASP A 14 15.17 6.32 1.25
N SER A 15 14.40 7.38 1.52
CA SER A 15 14.42 8.12 2.78
C SER A 15 13.41 7.60 3.82
N LEU A 16 12.32 6.99 3.36
CA LEU A 16 11.22 6.55 4.21
C LEU A 16 11.29 5.05 4.56
N ALA A 17 12.07 4.27 3.83
CA ALA A 17 12.20 2.84 4.08
C ALA A 17 12.62 2.55 5.51
N GLY A 18 11.92 1.63 6.14
CA GLY A 18 12.12 1.27 7.54
C GLY A 18 11.41 2.20 8.53
N THR A 19 10.67 3.21 8.08
CA THR A 19 9.94 4.15 8.95
C THR A 19 8.43 3.93 8.90
N GLU A 20 7.74 4.39 9.93
CA GLU A 20 6.27 4.40 10.00
C GLU A 20 5.72 5.55 9.14
N VAL A 21 4.81 5.22 8.23
CA VAL A 21 4.16 6.17 7.33
C VAL A 21 2.66 5.95 7.31
N ILE A 22 1.94 6.93 6.77
CA ILE A 22 0.52 6.79 6.42
C ILE A 22 0.43 6.96 4.91
N VAL A 23 -0.07 5.94 4.21
CA VAL A 23 -0.28 5.98 2.75
C VAL A 23 -1.74 5.77 2.45
N TYR A 24 -2.29 6.50 1.48
CA TYR A 24 -3.65 6.27 1.01
C TYR A 24 -3.69 5.82 -0.45
N GLY A 25 -4.74 5.09 -0.79
CA GLY A 25 -4.97 4.59 -2.14
C GLY A 25 -6.21 3.73 -2.22
N GLN A 26 -6.40 3.05 -3.34
CA GLN A 26 -7.48 2.10 -3.54
C GLN A 26 -7.03 0.70 -3.13
N LEU A 27 -7.81 0.02 -2.29
CA LEU A 27 -7.50 -1.35 -1.87
C LEU A 27 -7.76 -2.35 -3.00
N GLY A 28 -6.73 -3.07 -3.42
CA GLY A 28 -6.78 -4.31 -4.17
C GLY A 28 -6.75 -5.51 -3.22
N PHE A 29 -7.68 -6.45 -3.40
CA PHE A 29 -7.76 -7.65 -2.58
C PHE A 29 -8.36 -8.77 -3.44
N GLU A 30 -7.49 -9.39 -4.23
CA GLU A 30 -7.80 -10.50 -5.12
C GLU A 30 -6.92 -11.69 -4.74
N PHE A 31 -7.31 -12.91 -5.12
CA PHE A 31 -6.73 -14.22 -4.71
C PHE A 31 -5.39 -14.20 -3.94
N GLU A 32 -4.29 -13.92 -4.66
CA GLU A 32 -2.90 -13.80 -4.15
C GLU A 32 -2.36 -12.38 -4.27
N HIS A 33 -3.24 -11.39 -4.42
CA HIS A 33 -2.89 -10.02 -4.69
C HIS A 33 -3.54 -9.07 -3.70
N VAL A 34 -2.74 -8.60 -2.74
CA VAL A 34 -3.15 -7.56 -1.80
C VAL A 34 -2.26 -6.35 -1.99
N ALA A 35 -2.81 -5.33 -2.61
CA ALA A 35 -2.08 -4.14 -3.00
C ALA A 35 -2.87 -2.86 -2.73
N LEU A 36 -2.15 -1.76 -2.61
CA LEU A 36 -2.71 -0.43 -2.56
C LEU A 36 -2.38 0.25 -3.88
N TYR A 37 -3.37 0.72 -4.62
CA TYR A 37 -3.18 1.39 -5.91
C TYR A 37 -3.30 2.91 -5.80
N HIS A 38 -2.49 3.63 -6.59
CA HIS A 38 -2.49 5.10 -6.57
C HIS A 38 -3.83 5.67 -7.01
N LEU A 39 -4.17 6.81 -6.39
CA LEU A 39 -5.28 7.67 -6.74
C LEU A 39 -4.78 9.12 -6.88
N PRO A 40 -5.30 9.88 -7.85
CA PRO A 40 -6.26 9.47 -8.88
C PRO A 40 -5.65 8.50 -9.91
N LYS A 41 -6.50 7.68 -10.55
CA LYS A 41 -6.06 6.69 -11.56
C LYS A 41 -5.28 7.33 -12.72
N ALA A 42 -5.61 8.57 -13.09
CA ALA A 42 -4.96 9.32 -14.16
C ALA A 42 -3.48 9.65 -13.90
N GLU A 43 -3.03 9.59 -12.64
CA GLU A 43 -1.64 9.87 -12.25
C GLU A 43 -0.80 8.59 -12.09
N ARG A 44 -1.35 7.43 -12.44
CA ARG A 44 -0.59 6.17 -12.41
C ARG A 44 0.47 6.19 -13.51
N ARG A 45 1.72 5.93 -13.13
CA ARG A 45 2.85 5.70 -14.05
C ARG A 45 2.74 4.33 -14.73
N GLY A 46 2.09 3.41 -14.04
CA GLY A 46 1.66 2.08 -14.45
C GLY A 46 0.85 1.48 -13.30
N GLU A 47 0.20 0.34 -13.52
CA GLU A 47 -0.66 -0.24 -12.47
C GLU A 47 0.16 -0.74 -11.28
N ILE A 48 1.28 -1.41 -11.56
CA ILE A 48 2.17 -1.98 -10.55
C ILE A 48 3.15 -0.91 -10.03
N GLU A 49 3.70 -0.11 -10.93
CA GLU A 49 4.69 0.95 -10.67
C GLU A 49 4.12 2.09 -9.81
N SER A 50 2.80 2.25 -9.79
CA SER A 50 2.08 3.18 -8.90
C SER A 50 1.22 2.42 -7.88
N SER A 51 1.77 1.33 -7.33
CA SER A 51 1.13 0.56 -6.25
C SER A 51 2.13 0.07 -5.22
N LEU A 52 1.62 -0.25 -4.03
CA LEU A 52 2.38 -0.90 -2.96
C LEU A 52 1.81 -2.28 -2.73
N TRP A 53 2.68 -3.27 -2.52
CA TRP A 53 2.26 -4.51 -1.92
C TRP A 53 1.87 -4.27 -0.45
N ILE A 54 0.82 -4.93 0.04
CA ILE A 54 0.42 -4.83 1.45
C ILE A 54 0.75 -6.17 2.12
N SER A 55 1.61 -6.12 3.13
CA SER A 55 1.91 -7.25 4.00
C SER A 55 1.33 -7.01 5.40
N VAL A 56 1.09 -8.09 6.13
CA VAL A 56 0.79 -8.09 7.57
C VAL A 56 1.84 -8.97 8.25
N GLY A 57 2.14 -8.69 9.52
CA GLY A 57 3.15 -9.46 10.26
C GLY A 57 2.79 -10.94 10.36
N THR A 58 3.79 -11.80 10.57
CA THR A 58 3.59 -13.26 10.69
C THR A 58 3.07 -13.72 12.07
N GLY A 59 2.60 -12.79 12.89
CA GLY A 59 2.08 -13.04 14.25
C GLY A 59 0.57 -13.22 14.28
N SER A 60 -0.06 -12.91 15.41
CA SER A 60 -1.52 -12.98 15.59
C SER A 60 -2.31 -11.95 14.78
N LEU A 61 -1.64 -11.02 14.11
CA LEU A 61 -2.25 -10.01 13.26
C LEU A 61 -2.28 -10.51 11.82
N GLY A 62 -3.48 -10.73 11.29
CA GLY A 62 -3.71 -11.13 9.90
C GLY A 62 -4.73 -10.23 9.21
N PHE A 63 -4.87 -10.36 7.90
CA PHE A 63 -5.97 -9.73 7.19
C PHE A 63 -7.31 -10.35 7.62
N ASP A 64 -8.24 -9.52 8.06
CA ASP A 64 -9.65 -9.89 8.05
C ASP A 64 -10.12 -9.93 6.59
N ARG A 65 -10.19 -11.14 6.03
CA ARG A 65 -10.48 -11.35 4.61
C ARG A 65 -11.88 -10.83 4.24
N ASP A 66 -12.85 -10.88 5.14
CA ASP A 66 -14.22 -10.44 4.86
C ASP A 66 -14.31 -8.91 4.86
N VAL A 67 -13.60 -8.23 5.76
CA VAL A 67 -13.43 -6.77 5.69
C VAL A 67 -12.69 -6.37 4.42
N CYS A 68 -11.57 -7.02 4.11
CA CYS A 68 -10.77 -6.67 2.93
C CYS A 68 -11.55 -6.89 1.62
N ARG A 69 -12.30 -7.99 1.50
CA ARG A 69 -13.20 -8.23 0.35
C ARG A 69 -14.26 -7.16 0.20
N ARG A 70 -14.92 -6.76 1.29
CA ARG A 70 -15.93 -5.68 1.26
C ARG A 70 -15.33 -4.32 0.90
N TRP A 71 -14.07 -4.08 1.26
CA TRP A 71 -13.36 -2.84 0.98
C TRP A 71 -12.54 -2.88 -0.31
N HIS A 72 -12.54 -3.99 -1.03
CA HIS A 72 -11.95 -4.07 -2.36
C HIS A 72 -12.52 -2.97 -3.27
N GLY A 73 -11.63 -2.30 -4.01
CA GLY A 73 -11.94 -1.16 -4.86
C GLY A 73 -12.27 0.13 -4.11
N LYS A 74 -12.26 0.13 -2.77
CA LYS A 74 -12.55 1.31 -1.94
C LYS A 74 -11.28 2.04 -1.57
N THR A 75 -11.40 3.36 -1.39
CA THR A 75 -10.29 4.19 -0.88
C THR A 75 -10.04 3.88 0.59
N VAL A 76 -8.80 3.59 0.93
CA VAL A 76 -8.35 3.32 2.28
C VAL A 76 -7.08 4.12 2.58
N ARG A 77 -6.80 4.28 3.86
CA ARG A 77 -5.49 4.66 4.37
C ARG A 77 -4.90 3.49 5.14
N ILE A 78 -3.60 3.31 5.00
CA ILE A 78 -2.82 2.30 5.70
C ILE A 78 -1.76 3.01 6.52
N GLU A 79 -1.71 2.72 7.81
CA GLU A 79 -0.58 3.08 8.66
C GLU A 79 0.29 1.85 8.82
N GLY A 80 1.59 2.01 8.59
CA GLY A 80 2.51 0.89 8.68
C GLY A 80 3.93 1.27 8.30
N LYS A 81 4.79 0.26 8.30
CA LYS A 81 6.21 0.42 7.99
C LYS A 81 6.43 0.27 6.49
N LEU A 82 6.98 1.29 5.83
CA LEU A 82 7.34 1.21 4.40
C LEU A 82 8.64 0.41 4.27
N LEU A 83 8.70 -0.50 3.29
CA LEU A 83 9.85 -1.38 3.09
C LEU A 83 10.25 -1.41 1.61
N LYS A 84 11.56 -1.52 1.39
CA LYS A 84 12.13 -1.73 0.06
C LYS A 84 12.01 -3.20 -0.35
N PRO A 85 12.07 -3.48 -1.65
CA PRO A 85 12.31 -4.81 -2.17
C PRO A 85 13.50 -5.49 -1.51
N SER A 86 13.41 -6.82 -1.39
CA SER A 86 14.57 -7.62 -1.05
C SER A 86 15.65 -7.42 -2.11
N PRO A 87 16.92 -7.16 -1.73
CA PRO A 87 18.02 -7.03 -2.67
C PRO A 87 18.22 -8.26 -3.58
N PHE A 88 17.75 -9.44 -3.14
CA PHE A 88 17.88 -10.69 -3.89
C PHE A 88 16.85 -10.84 -5.01
N PHE A 89 15.67 -10.24 -4.87
CA PHE A 89 14.55 -10.45 -5.78
C PHE A 89 14.18 -9.21 -6.60
N GLY A 90 14.60 -8.02 -6.18
CA GLY A 90 14.35 -6.78 -6.93
C GLY A 90 12.91 -6.26 -6.90
N GLY A 91 11.99 -6.97 -6.23
CA GLY A 91 10.62 -6.49 -5.96
C GLY A 91 10.00 -7.11 -4.71
N CYS A 92 8.76 -6.72 -4.45
CA CYS A 92 7.92 -7.16 -3.33
C CYS A 92 6.72 -7.99 -3.82
N GLY A 93 6.06 -8.69 -2.88
CA GLY A 93 4.82 -9.43 -3.14
C GLY A 93 4.97 -10.66 -4.03
N HIS A 94 3.85 -11.18 -4.51
CA HIS A 94 3.84 -12.36 -5.38
C HIS A 94 4.64 -12.08 -6.67
N GLY A 95 5.57 -12.98 -7.01
CA GLY A 95 6.41 -12.83 -8.20
C GLY A 95 7.41 -11.67 -8.16
N SER A 96 7.59 -10.99 -7.02
CA SER A 96 8.48 -9.81 -6.89
C SER A 96 8.16 -8.68 -7.86
N LEU A 97 6.87 -8.43 -8.09
CA LEU A 97 6.41 -7.45 -9.08
C LEU A 97 6.36 -6.02 -8.52
N TRP A 98 6.13 -5.84 -7.21
CA TRP A 98 5.88 -4.52 -6.65
C TRP A 98 7.18 -3.76 -6.34
N PRO A 99 7.19 -2.43 -6.56
CA PRO A 99 8.38 -1.61 -6.29
C PRO A 99 8.67 -1.43 -4.81
N ALA A 100 7.68 -1.64 -3.93
CA ALA A 100 7.81 -1.57 -2.48
C ALA A 100 6.65 -2.29 -1.79
N GLU A 101 6.78 -2.51 -0.47
CA GLU A 101 5.70 -2.99 0.38
C GLU A 101 5.45 -2.08 1.58
N ILE A 102 4.23 -2.13 2.11
CA ILE A 102 3.89 -1.60 3.42
C ILE A 102 3.50 -2.75 4.34
N LEU A 103 4.23 -2.90 5.44
CA LEU A 103 3.86 -3.77 6.53
C LEU A 103 2.77 -3.07 7.35
N ALA A 104 1.52 -3.39 7.04
CA ALA A 104 0.34 -2.73 7.57
C ALA A 104 0.15 -3.04 9.06
N ARG A 105 0.00 -1.96 9.86
CA ARG A 105 -0.47 -2.03 11.25
C ARG A 105 -1.97 -1.78 11.32
N THR A 106 -2.48 -0.81 10.56
CA THR A 106 -3.90 -0.49 10.49
C THR A 106 -4.34 -0.23 9.06
N ILE A 107 -5.58 -0.59 8.75
CA ILE A 107 -6.25 -0.25 7.48
C ILE A 107 -7.60 0.35 7.83
N GLN A 108 -7.91 1.52 7.27
CA GLN A 108 -9.16 2.23 7.54
C GLN A 108 -9.74 2.80 6.25
N ARG A 109 -11.06 2.85 6.14
CA ARG A 109 -11.73 3.59 5.06
C ARG A 109 -11.28 5.04 5.09
N TYR A 110 -10.97 5.58 3.92
CA TYR A 110 -10.52 6.94 3.76
C TYR A 110 -11.41 7.67 2.77
N GLN A 111 -11.87 8.84 3.17
CA GLN A 111 -12.51 9.81 2.30
C GLN A 111 -11.61 11.04 2.35
N GLN A 112 -10.99 11.40 1.23
CA GLN A 112 -10.43 12.74 1.12
C GLN A 112 -11.62 13.68 1.13
N HIS A 113 -11.78 14.45 2.21
CA HIS A 113 -12.57 15.67 2.11
C HIS A 113 -11.84 16.58 1.11
N PRO A 114 -12.51 17.11 0.09
CA PRO A 114 -11.94 18.23 -0.64
C PRO A 114 -11.67 19.33 0.39
N GLU A 115 -10.44 19.86 0.42
CA GLU A 115 -10.19 21.10 1.16
C GLU A 115 -11.15 22.16 0.61
N PRO A 116 -11.78 22.97 1.50
CA PRO A 116 -12.75 23.99 1.10
C PRO A 116 -12.13 25.07 0.22
#